data_AF-A0A9P3IXM9-F1
#
_entry.id   AF-A0A9P3IXM9-F1
#
_cell.length_a   1.000
_cell.length_b   1.000
_cell.length_c   1.000
_cell.angle_alpha   90.00
_cell.angle_beta   90.00
_cell.angle_gamma   90.00
#
_symmetry.space_group_name_H-M   'P 1'
#
loop_
_entity.id
_entity.type
_entity.pdbx_description
1 polymer ?
#
loop_
_entity_poly.entity_id
_entity_poly.type
_entity_poly.pdbx_seq_one_letter_code
_entity_poly.pdbx_strand_id
1 'polypeptide(L)'
;MSGKAAVQRAFKAIDWEKLARVVVSEEGKREMAALKRAHDEVSHTLNTKFNEKVVEIDWALYRSKLNPKIVDMFEQSYKSIEIPDYVDTLTPEFEKEHQQLVAKAAEEEETSKREAARLKAEIEKIRAQKDALKTMTVDEYLAKNPKLKEKFDEEIRNHNWGYGANQ
;
A
#
# COMPACT_ATOMS: atom_id res chain seq x y z
N MET A 1 -4.08 29.76 10.35
CA MET A 1 -3.10 29.24 9.35
C MET A 1 -3.89 28.42 8.34
N SER A 2 -4.00 28.95 7.12
CA SER A 2 -4.98 28.56 6.11
C SER A 2 -4.95 27.05 5.79
N GLY A 3 -6.08 26.37 5.97
CA GLY A 3 -6.28 24.96 5.58
C GLY A 3 -5.91 24.68 4.11
N LYS A 4 -5.97 25.69 3.24
CA LYS A 4 -5.49 25.61 1.84
C LYS A 4 -4.00 25.23 1.73
N ALA A 5 -3.15 25.75 2.62
CA ALA A 5 -1.72 25.45 2.59
C ALA A 5 -1.38 24.08 3.18
N ALA A 6 -2.19 23.58 4.13
CA ALA A 6 -2.04 22.24 4.69
C ALA A 6 -2.48 21.16 3.69
N VAL A 7 -3.63 21.35 3.02
CA VAL A 7 -4.15 20.43 2.02
C VAL A 7 -3.22 20.37 0.79
N GLN A 8 -2.75 21.50 0.26
CA GLN A 8 -1.82 21.47 -0.88
C GLN A 8 -0.44 20.86 -0.56
N ARG A 9 0.05 20.95 0.69
CA ARG A 9 1.32 20.32 1.08
C ARG A 9 1.20 18.80 1.29
N ALA A 10 0.00 18.28 1.51
CA ALA A 10 -0.25 16.83 1.64
C ALA A 10 -0.19 16.09 0.30
N PHE A 11 -0.51 16.75 -0.81
CA PHE A 11 -0.44 16.20 -2.17
C PHE A 11 0.97 16.29 -2.79
N LYS A 12 2.02 15.91 -2.05
CA LYS A 12 3.30 15.60 -2.71
C LYS A 12 3.02 14.47 -3.71
N ALA A 13 3.43 14.67 -4.97
CA ALA A 13 3.19 13.74 -6.06
C ALA A 13 3.50 12.30 -5.64
N ILE A 14 2.45 11.52 -5.36
CA ILE A 14 2.56 10.12 -5.00
C ILE A 14 3.08 9.40 -6.25
N ASP A 15 4.20 8.71 -6.12
CA ASP A 15 4.75 7.90 -7.20
C ASP A 15 3.97 6.58 -7.30
N TRP A 16 2.85 6.64 -8.02
CA TRP A 16 1.98 5.49 -8.26
C TRP A 16 2.67 4.38 -9.07
N GLU A 17 3.65 4.71 -9.91
CA GLU A 17 4.38 3.68 -10.66
C GLU A 17 5.25 2.83 -9.73
N LYS A 18 5.94 3.47 -8.78
CA LYS A 18 6.74 2.76 -7.80
C LYS A 18 5.89 1.86 -6.92
N LEU A 19 4.72 2.32 -6.49
CA LEU A 19 3.77 1.52 -5.71
C LEU A 19 3.25 0.33 -6.53
N ALA A 20 2.89 0.53 -7.81
CA ALA A 20 2.40 -0.53 -8.67
C ALA A 20 3.42 -1.65 -8.92
N ARG A 21 4.73 -1.36 -8.84
CA ARG A 21 5.79 -2.37 -8.95
C ARG A 21 5.97 -3.21 -7.68
N VAL A 22 5.63 -2.66 -6.51
CA VAL A 22 5.77 -3.34 -5.22
C VAL A 22 4.55 -4.23 -4.94
N VAL A 23 3.36 -3.81 -5.38
CA VAL A 23 2.13 -4.56 -5.17
C VAL A 23 1.93 -5.60 -6.26
N VAL A 24 2.30 -6.85 -5.95
CA VAL A 24 2.29 -7.96 -6.92
C VAL A 24 0.97 -8.74 -6.90
N SER A 25 0.20 -8.68 -5.80
CA SER A 25 -1.09 -9.37 -5.69
C SER A 25 -2.16 -8.72 -6.58
N GLU A 26 -2.97 -9.54 -7.26
CA GLU A 26 -4.06 -9.04 -8.13
C GLU A 26 -5.11 -8.24 -7.35
N GLU A 27 -5.40 -8.65 -6.12
CA GLU A 27 -6.28 -7.93 -5.21
C GLU A 27 -5.67 -6.58 -4.78
N GLY A 28 -4.38 -6.55 -4.46
CA GLY A 28 -3.68 -5.31 -4.12
C GLY A 28 -3.62 -4.32 -5.29
N LYS A 29 -3.45 -4.80 -6.53
CA LYS A 29 -3.50 -3.95 -7.73
C LYS A 29 -4.88 -3.35 -7.93
N ARG A 30 -5.95 -4.12 -7.66
CA ARG A 30 -7.33 -3.64 -7.75
C ARG A 30 -7.61 -2.55 -6.71
N GLU A 31 -7.24 -2.78 -5.45
CA GLU A 31 -7.42 -1.80 -4.38
C GLU A 31 -6.58 -0.54 -4.62
N MET A 32 -5.36 -0.68 -5.13
CA MET A 32 -4.53 0.47 -5.52
C MET A 32 -5.16 1.29 -6.66
N ALA A 33 -5.74 0.63 -7.66
CA ALA A 33 -6.44 1.32 -8.74
C ALA A 33 -7.69 2.07 -8.24
N ALA A 34 -8.39 1.52 -7.25
CA ALA A 34 -9.49 2.20 -6.57
C ALA A 34 -9.00 3.41 -5.78
N LEU A 35 -7.94 3.25 -4.99
CA LEU A 35 -7.32 4.33 -4.21
C LEU A 35 -6.83 5.47 -5.10
N LYS A 36 -6.15 5.15 -6.21
CA LYS A 36 -5.69 6.15 -7.18
C LYS A 36 -6.84 6.96 -7.75
N ARG A 37 -7.94 6.30 -8.14
CA ARG A 37 -9.14 7.01 -8.64
C ARG A 37 -9.72 7.94 -7.59
N ALA A 38 -9.90 7.47 -6.36
CA ALA A 38 -10.43 8.29 -5.28
C ALA A 38 -9.52 9.50 -5.00
N HIS A 39 -8.21 9.28 -4.99
CA HIS A 39 -7.22 10.35 -4.81
C HIS A 39 -7.27 11.39 -5.94
N ASP A 40 -7.34 10.94 -7.19
CA ASP A 40 -7.40 11.84 -8.35
C ASP A 40 -8.72 12.62 -8.39
N GLU A 41 -9.84 12.01 -8.00
CA GLU A 41 -11.14 12.67 -7.87
C GLU A 41 -11.13 13.76 -6.78
N VAL A 42 -10.59 13.45 -5.59
CA VAL A 42 -10.43 14.44 -4.51
C VAL A 42 -9.48 15.56 -4.93
N SER A 43 -8.36 15.22 -5.57
CA SER A 43 -7.41 16.21 -6.09
C SER A 43 -8.06 17.12 -7.13
N HIS A 44 -8.85 16.56 -8.05
CA HIS A 44 -9.52 17.30 -9.10
C HIS A 44 -10.60 18.22 -8.52
N THR A 45 -11.43 17.73 -7.60
CA THR A 45 -12.47 18.54 -6.95
C THR A 45 -11.87 19.68 -6.14
N LEU A 46 -10.80 19.45 -5.38
CA LEU A 46 -10.08 20.50 -4.66
C LEU A 46 -9.52 21.57 -5.59
N ASN A 47 -8.86 21.16 -6.68
CA ASN A 47 -8.23 22.08 -7.61
C ASN A 47 -9.23 22.87 -8.46
N THR A 48 -10.39 22.30 -8.79
CA THR A 48 -11.38 22.94 -9.65
C THR A 48 -12.44 23.70 -8.86
N LYS A 49 -13.04 23.10 -7.84
CA LYS A 49 -14.20 23.66 -7.12
C LYS A 49 -13.82 24.54 -5.93
N PHE A 50 -12.71 24.23 -5.26
CA PHE A 50 -12.32 24.90 -4.01
C PHE A 50 -11.14 25.87 -4.16
N ASN A 51 -10.51 25.90 -5.34
CA ASN A 51 -9.44 26.84 -5.66
C ASN A 51 -9.92 28.10 -6.40
N GLU A 52 -11.18 28.16 -6.82
CA GLU A 52 -11.76 29.42 -7.28
C GLU A 52 -11.75 30.41 -6.10
N LYS A 53 -11.10 31.55 -6.30
CA LYS A 53 -11.21 32.67 -5.36
C LYS A 53 -12.68 33.10 -5.38
N VAL A 54 -13.31 33.15 -4.21
CA VAL A 54 -14.66 33.70 -4.05
C VAL A 54 -14.66 35.07 -4.75
N VAL A 55 -15.47 35.20 -5.80
CA VAL A 55 -15.56 36.46 -6.55
C VAL A 55 -16.15 37.49 -5.59
N GLU A 56 -15.39 38.55 -5.32
CA GLU A 56 -15.86 39.66 -4.50
C GLU A 56 -17.08 40.29 -5.19
N ILE A 57 -18.23 40.26 -4.53
CA ILE A 57 -19.47 40.82 -5.07
C ILE A 57 -19.36 42.35 -5.01
N ASP A 58 -19.40 43.02 -6.17
CA ASP A 58 -19.46 44.48 -6.24
C ASP A 58 -20.88 44.98 -5.93
N TRP A 59 -21.16 45.16 -4.65
CA TRP A 59 -22.46 45.66 -4.15
C TRP A 59 -22.79 47.09 -4.62
N ALA A 60 -21.78 47.91 -4.98
CA ALA A 60 -22.00 49.28 -5.42
C ALA A 60 -22.58 49.33 -6.85
N LEU A 61 -22.08 48.48 -7.75
CA LEU A 61 -22.64 48.33 -9.10
C LEU A 61 -24.10 47.87 -9.04
N TYR A 62 -24.42 46.89 -8.19
CA TYR A 62 -25.79 46.37 -8.07
C TYR A 62 -26.76 47.37 -7.44
N ARG A 63 -26.32 48.18 -6.47
CA ARG A 63 -27.12 49.30 -5.93
C ARG A 63 -27.48 50.35 -6.98
N SER A 64 -26.66 50.54 -8.01
CA SER A 64 -26.92 51.51 -9.08
C SER A 64 -27.92 51.03 -10.14
N LYS A 65 -28.04 49.71 -10.35
CA LYS A 65 -28.89 49.10 -11.39
C LYS A 65 -30.19 48.49 -10.88
N LEU A 66 -30.27 48.16 -9.58
CA LEU A 66 -31.45 47.58 -8.93
C LEU A 66 -31.97 48.47 -7.81
N ASN A 67 -33.18 48.17 -7.31
CA ASN A 67 -33.73 48.83 -6.14
C ASN A 67 -32.80 48.60 -4.91
N PRO A 68 -32.28 49.67 -4.28
CA PRO A 68 -31.32 49.58 -3.18
C PRO A 68 -31.78 48.70 -2.02
N LYS A 69 -33.09 48.68 -1.76
CA LYS A 69 -33.69 47.93 -0.63
C LYS A 69 -33.54 46.41 -0.78
N ILE A 70 -33.54 45.91 -2.00
CA ILE A 70 -33.36 44.47 -2.29
C ILE A 70 -31.89 44.09 -2.15
N VAL A 71 -30.99 44.97 -2.59
CA VAL A 71 -29.54 44.76 -2.50
C VAL A 71 -29.07 44.76 -1.04
N ASP A 72 -29.59 45.66 -0.21
CA ASP A 72 -29.27 45.70 1.23
C ASP A 72 -29.76 44.45 1.98
N MET A 73 -30.95 43.93 1.66
CA MET A 73 -31.43 42.66 2.22
C MET A 73 -30.54 41.47 1.84
N PHE A 74 -30.05 41.43 0.59
CA PHE A 74 -29.15 40.39 0.11
C PHE A 74 -27.76 40.50 0.73
N GLU A 75 -27.23 41.71 0.90
CA GLU A 75 -25.93 41.93 1.55
C GLU A 75 -25.99 41.51 3.03
N GLN A 76 -27.07 41.85 3.75
CA GLN A 76 -27.30 41.37 5.10
C GLN A 76 -27.37 39.84 5.16
N SER A 77 -28.20 39.22 4.31
CA SER A 77 -28.37 37.76 4.28
C SER A 77 -27.06 37.04 3.94
N TYR A 78 -26.27 37.59 3.02
CA TYR A 78 -24.96 37.02 2.65
C TYR A 78 -23.96 37.08 3.81
N LYS A 79 -23.92 38.21 4.54
CA LYS A 79 -23.06 38.37 5.73
C LYS A 79 -23.52 37.53 6.91
N SER A 80 -24.81 37.20 7.00
CA SER A 80 -25.36 36.33 8.05
C SER A 80 -25.07 34.84 7.82
N ILE A 81 -24.64 34.44 6.62
CA ILE A 81 -24.25 33.05 6.34
C ILE A 81 -22.84 32.85 6.87
N GLU A 82 -22.74 32.38 8.10
CA GLU A 82 -21.50 31.81 8.64
C GLU A 82 -21.37 30.38 8.12
N ILE A 83 -20.38 30.13 7.27
CA ILE A 83 -20.06 28.77 6.83
C ILE A 83 -19.40 28.07 8.03
N PRO A 84 -20.00 26.98 8.56
CA PRO A 84 -19.40 26.27 9.68
C PRO A 84 -18.03 25.72 9.27
N ASP A 85 -17.00 26.03 10.05
CA ASP A 85 -15.70 25.40 9.88
C ASP A 85 -15.83 23.90 10.16
N TYR A 86 -15.26 23.07 9.29
CA TYR A 86 -15.23 21.63 9.47
C TYR A 86 -14.40 21.29 10.72
N VAL A 87 -15.05 20.71 11.73
CA VAL A 87 -14.36 20.16 12.91
C VAL A 87 -13.91 18.75 12.56
N ASP A 88 -12.61 18.60 12.38
CA ASP A 88 -12.00 17.32 12.01
C ASP A 88 -11.93 16.38 13.21
N THR A 89 -12.84 15.40 13.24
CA THR A 89 -12.86 14.33 14.24
C THR A 89 -12.12 13.07 13.79
N LEU A 90 -11.75 12.98 12.50
CA LEU A 90 -11.29 11.75 11.86
C LEU A 90 -9.77 11.64 11.82
N THR A 91 -9.05 12.76 11.69
CA THR A 91 -7.59 12.78 11.71
C THR A 91 -6.95 12.04 12.91
N PRO A 92 -7.39 12.19 14.16
CA PRO A 92 -6.78 11.46 15.29
C PRO A 92 -7.03 9.94 15.24
N GLU A 93 -8.14 9.49 14.65
CA GLU A 93 -8.43 8.05 14.50
C GLU A 93 -7.52 7.44 13.42
N PHE A 94 -7.40 8.10 12.27
CA PHE A 94 -6.52 7.67 11.19
C PHE A 94 -5.04 7.67 11.58
N GLU A 95 -4.60 8.62 12.41
CA GLU A 95 -3.22 8.66 12.90
C GLU A 95 -2.87 7.40 13.71
N LYS A 96 -3.81 6.94 14.55
CA LYS A 96 -3.64 5.73 15.34
C LYS A 96 -3.58 4.48 14.47
N GLU A 97 -4.46 4.35 13.49
CA GLU A 97 -4.45 3.23 12.54
C GLU A 97 -3.18 3.24 11.67
N HIS A 98 -2.76 4.42 11.23
CA HIS A 98 -1.53 4.60 10.46
C HIS A 98 -0.31 4.11 11.26
N GLN A 99 -0.19 4.50 12.53
CA GLN A 99 0.91 4.04 13.39
C GLN A 99 0.92 2.51 13.56
N GLN A 100 -0.25 1.88 13.67
CA GLN A 100 -0.35 0.41 13.73
C GLN A 100 0.10 -0.26 12.43
N LEU A 101 -0.28 0.29 11.28
CA LEU A 101 0.15 -0.21 9.98
C LEU A 101 1.67 -0.06 9.78
N VAL A 102 2.26 1.06 10.22
CA VAL A 102 3.70 1.27 10.18
C VAL A 102 4.44 0.27 11.07
N ALA A 103 3.92 -0.03 12.26
CA ALA A 103 4.51 -1.03 13.14
C ALA A 103 4.48 -2.44 12.50
N LYS A 104 3.35 -2.86 11.93
CA LYS A 104 3.23 -4.13 11.22
C LYS A 104 4.17 -4.22 10.02
N ALA A 105 4.28 -3.15 9.23
CA ALA A 105 5.20 -3.09 8.10
C ALA A 105 6.66 -3.26 8.54
N ALA A 106 7.06 -2.70 9.68
CA ALA A 106 8.40 -2.89 10.22
C ALA A 106 8.67 -4.35 10.66
N GLU A 107 7.68 -5.02 11.25
CA GLU A 107 7.77 -6.45 11.60
C GLU A 107 7.87 -7.34 10.35
N GLU A 108 7.08 -7.05 9.33
CA GLU A 108 7.11 -7.73 8.03
C GLU A 108 8.44 -7.50 7.28
N GLU A 109 9.04 -6.32 7.41
CA GLU A 109 10.35 -6.04 6.84
C GLU A 109 11.44 -6.90 7.48
N GLU A 110 11.45 -7.00 8.82
CA GLU A 110 12.44 -7.79 9.54
C GLU A 110 12.29 -9.29 9.30
N THR A 111 11.06 -9.80 9.26
CA THR A 111 10.79 -11.19 8.88
C THR A 111 11.22 -11.47 7.44
N SER A 112 10.92 -10.57 6.50
CA SER A 112 11.33 -10.68 5.10
C SER A 112 12.87 -10.71 4.95
N LYS A 113 13.60 -9.88 5.70
CA LYS A 113 15.07 -9.90 5.72
C LYS A 113 15.62 -11.23 6.22
N ARG A 114 15.05 -11.79 7.29
CA ARG A 114 15.44 -13.09 7.84
C ARG A 114 15.20 -14.21 6.85
N GLU A 115 14.03 -14.24 6.22
CA GLU A 115 13.70 -15.23 5.19
C GLU A 115 14.62 -15.10 3.98
N ALA A 116 14.91 -13.87 3.52
CA ALA A 116 15.86 -13.64 2.43
C ALA A 116 17.28 -14.14 2.77
N ALA A 117 17.74 -13.96 4.02
CA ALA A 117 19.02 -14.51 4.47
C ALA A 117 19.01 -16.04 4.50
N ARG A 118 17.92 -16.65 5.00
CA ARG A 118 17.73 -18.11 4.99
C ARG A 118 17.78 -18.68 3.58
N LEU A 119 17.03 -18.08 2.65
CA LEU A 119 16.98 -18.49 1.25
C LEU A 119 18.33 -18.36 0.56
N LYS A 120 19.11 -17.31 0.84
CA LYS A 120 20.47 -17.16 0.31
C LYS A 120 21.40 -18.29 0.78
N ALA A 121 21.37 -18.62 2.08
CA ALA A 121 22.16 -19.74 2.62
C ALA A 121 21.73 -21.08 2.02
N GLU A 122 20.43 -21.28 1.79
CA GLU A 122 19.91 -22.48 1.14
C GLU A 122 20.34 -22.58 -0.33
N ILE A 123 20.32 -21.46 -1.07
CA ILE A 123 20.82 -21.42 -2.46
C ILE A 123 22.30 -21.78 -2.53
N GLU A 124 23.13 -21.27 -1.60
CA GLU A 124 24.55 -21.61 -1.55
C GLU A 124 24.76 -23.10 -1.24
N LYS A 125 24.00 -23.64 -0.29
CA LYS A 125 24.02 -25.07 0.02
C LYS A 125 23.61 -25.92 -1.18
N ILE A 126 22.53 -25.55 -1.88
CA ILE A 126 22.06 -26.25 -3.09
C ILE A 126 23.10 -26.17 -4.20
N ARG A 127 23.77 -25.02 -4.39
CA ARG A 127 24.85 -24.88 -5.38
C ARG A 127 26.04 -25.79 -5.03
N ALA A 128 26.49 -25.79 -3.78
CA ALA A 128 27.54 -26.67 -3.32
C ALA A 128 27.17 -28.15 -3.47
N GLN A 129 25.92 -28.52 -3.17
CA GLN A 129 25.40 -29.86 -3.39
C GLN A 129 25.35 -30.22 -4.88
N LYS A 130 24.92 -29.30 -5.76
CA LYS A 130 24.89 -29.52 -7.21
C LYS A 130 26.28 -29.78 -7.78
N ASP A 131 27.28 -29.05 -7.30
CA ASP A 131 28.66 -29.25 -7.75
C ASP A 131 29.26 -30.52 -7.15
N ALA A 132 28.98 -30.82 -5.89
CA ALA A 132 29.38 -32.09 -5.27
C ALA A 132 28.72 -33.29 -5.95
N LEU A 133 27.44 -33.22 -6.35
CA LEU A 133 26.73 -34.32 -7.03
C LEU A 133 27.39 -34.72 -8.36
N LYS A 134 28.14 -33.83 -9.02
CA LYS A 134 28.88 -34.17 -10.24
C LYS A 134 30.09 -35.05 -9.98
N THR A 135 30.62 -35.05 -8.75
CA THR A 135 31.87 -35.74 -8.40
C THR A 135 31.73 -36.74 -7.25
N MET A 136 30.62 -36.70 -6.51
CA MET A 136 30.41 -37.50 -5.30
C MET A 136 29.84 -38.87 -5.67
N THR A 137 30.37 -39.92 -5.05
CA THR A 137 29.91 -41.30 -5.26
C THR A 137 28.60 -41.56 -4.51
N VAL A 138 27.86 -42.60 -4.94
CA VAL A 138 26.57 -42.98 -4.34
C VAL A 138 26.72 -43.30 -2.85
N ASP A 139 27.82 -43.94 -2.46
CA ASP A 139 28.11 -44.30 -1.07
C ASP A 139 28.37 -43.07 -0.18
N GLU A 140 29.08 -42.07 -0.70
CA GLU A 140 29.31 -40.79 0.00
C GLU A 140 28.01 -39.97 0.16
N TYR A 141 27.09 -40.07 -0.81
CA TYR A 141 25.76 -39.44 -0.73
C TYR A 141 24.86 -40.10 0.31
N LEU A 142 24.88 -41.43 0.39
CA LEU A 142 24.12 -42.22 1.38
C LEU A 142 24.69 -42.05 2.79
N ALA A 143 26.01 -41.92 2.95
CA ALA A 143 26.64 -41.63 4.23
C ALA A 143 26.23 -40.25 4.78
N LYS A 144 26.09 -39.24 3.91
CA LYS A 144 25.64 -37.89 4.29
C LYS A 144 24.13 -37.81 4.57
N ASN A 145 23.34 -38.76 4.06
CA ASN A 145 21.89 -38.81 4.21
C ASN A 145 21.44 -40.14 4.86
N PRO A 146 21.70 -40.36 6.16
CA PRO A 146 21.39 -41.62 6.84
C PRO A 146 19.89 -41.96 6.83
N LYS A 147 19.02 -40.95 6.89
CA LYS A 147 17.55 -41.14 6.75
C LYS A 147 17.14 -41.68 5.39
N LEU A 148 17.89 -41.38 4.34
CA LEU A 148 17.61 -41.90 3.01
C LEU A 148 18.03 -43.37 2.91
N LYS A 149 19.17 -43.72 3.53
CA LYS A 149 19.62 -45.09 3.68
C LYS A 149 18.62 -45.95 4.48
N GLU A 150 18.13 -45.44 5.60
CA GLU A 150 17.11 -46.14 6.40
C GLU A 150 15.82 -46.40 5.60
N LYS A 151 15.36 -45.43 4.81
CA LYS A 151 14.21 -45.62 3.91
C LYS A 151 14.46 -46.71 2.86
N PHE A 152 15.64 -46.71 2.23
CA PHE A 152 16.00 -47.78 1.30
C PHE A 152 16.05 -49.15 1.99
N ASP A 153 16.63 -49.23 3.19
CA ASP A 153 16.69 -50.46 3.99
C ASP A 153 15.29 -50.95 4.40
N GLU A 154 14.37 -50.03 4.70
CA GLU A 154 12.95 -50.32 4.99
C GLU A 154 12.19 -50.80 3.75
N GLU A 155 12.38 -50.15 2.60
CA GLU A 155 11.77 -50.55 1.32
C GLU A 155 12.25 -51.93 0.86
N ILE A 156 13.54 -52.23 1.02
CA ILE A 156 14.12 -53.56 0.76
C ILE A 156 13.54 -54.60 1.72
N ARG A 157 13.47 -54.29 3.02
CA ARG A 157 12.88 -55.18 4.03
C ARG A 157 11.42 -55.51 3.73
N ASN A 158 10.67 -54.52 3.25
CA ASN A 158 9.25 -54.65 2.90
C ASN A 158 9.02 -55.15 1.45
N HIS A 159 10.07 -55.55 0.73
CA HIS A 159 10.01 -56.07 -0.64
C HIS A 159 9.37 -55.10 -1.65
N ASN A 160 9.48 -53.79 -1.40
CA ASN A 160 8.96 -52.75 -2.28
C ASN A 160 10.03 -52.33 -3.30
N TRP A 161 10.18 -53.12 -4.37
CA TRP A 161 11.24 -52.96 -5.38
C TRP A 161 10.86 -52.04 -6.56
N GLY A 162 9.68 -51.41 -6.53
CA GLY A 162 9.16 -50.57 -7.62
C GLY A 162 9.17 -49.07 -7.31
N TYR A 163 9.53 -48.24 -8.30
CA TYR A 163 9.28 -46.80 -8.29
C TYR A 163 7.77 -46.55 -8.46
N GLY A 164 6.99 -46.69 -7.38
CA GLY A 164 5.57 -46.36 -7.41
C GLY A 164 4.73 -47.18 -6.44
N ALA A 165 4.51 -46.63 -5.25
CA ALA A 165 3.30 -46.89 -4.49
C ALA A 165 2.87 -45.56 -3.86
N ASN A 166 2.15 -44.77 -4.66
CA ASN A 166 0.98 -43.96 -4.29
C ASN A 166 0.60 -43.07 -5.48
N GLN A 167 -0.44 -43.47 -6.21
CA GLN A 167 -1.48 -42.51 -6.57
C GLN A 167 -2.23 -42.13 -5.30
#